data_AF-A0A496TUV8-F1
#
_entry.id   AF-A0A496TUV8-F1
#
_cell.length_a   1.000
_cell.length_b   1.000
_cell.length_c   1.000
_cell.angle_alpha   90.00
_cell.angle_beta   90.00
_cell.angle_gamma   90.00
#
_symmetry.space_group_name_H-M   'P 1'
#
loop_
_entity.id
_entity.type
_entity.pdbx_description
1 polymer ?
#
loop_
_entity_poly.entity_id
_entity_poly.type
_entity_poly.pdbx_seq_one_letter_code
_entity_poly.pdbx_strand_id
1 'polypeptide(L)' 'MYRAKVYVYPKEGILDPQGKAVHQILKNMGYKAVNGVRVGKFVTLEL' A
#
# COMPACT_ATOMS: atom_id res chain seq x y z
N MET A 1 6.94 13.14 -25.84
CA MET A 1 7.24 13.09 -24.41
C MET A 1 6.30 12.09 -23.79
N TYR A 2 6.83 10.99 -23.29
CA TYR A 2 6.01 9.91 -22.74
C TYR A 2 5.98 10.00 -21.23
N ARG A 3 4.82 9.69 -20.64
CA ARG A 3 4.65 9.66 -19.19
C ARG A 3 4.20 8.28 -18.76
N ALA A 4 4.99 7.61 -17.93
CA ALA A 4 4.67 6.29 -17.39
C ALA A 4 4.24 6.37 -15.93
N LYS A 5 3.24 5.57 -15.58
CA LYS A 5 2.73 5.38 -14.21
C LYS A 5 3.11 3.98 -13.74
N VAL A 6 3.89 3.89 -12.68
CA VAL A 6 4.38 2.62 -12.14
C VAL A 6 3.83 2.43 -10.73
N TYR A 7 3.25 1.26 -10.50
CA TYR A 7 2.73 0.83 -9.21
C TYR A 7 3.59 -0.32 -8.68
N VAL A 8 4.17 -0.14 -7.50
CA VAL A 8 5.06 -1.11 -6.87
C VAL A 8 4.40 -1.65 -5.61
N TYR A 9 4.15 -2.96 -5.59
CA TYR A 9 3.60 -3.67 -4.44
C TYR A 9 4.46 -4.89 -4.11
N PRO A 10 4.56 -5.28 -2.81
CA PRO A 10 5.12 -6.58 -2.45
C PRO A 10 4.33 -7.71 -3.10
N LYS A 11 5.02 -8.79 -3.49
CA LYS A 11 4.36 -10.00 -4.00
C LYS A 11 3.44 -10.60 -2.93
N GLU A 12 2.45 -11.37 -3.38
CA GLU A 12 1.60 -12.16 -2.47
C GLU A 12 2.45 -13.08 -1.57
N GLY A 13 2.02 -13.24 -0.32
CA GLY A 13 2.76 -13.99 0.69
C GLY A 13 3.92 -13.24 1.35
N ILE A 14 4.36 -12.10 0.81
CA ILE A 14 5.38 -11.27 1.47
C ILE A 14 4.74 -10.46 2.59
N LEU A 15 5.40 -10.48 3.76
CA LEU A 15 5.01 -9.68 4.90
C LEU A 15 5.23 -8.19 4.58
N ASP A 16 4.21 -7.38 4.83
CA ASP A 16 4.26 -5.92 4.72
C ASP A 16 4.11 -5.30 6.12
N PRO A 17 5.22 -4.98 6.81
CA PRO A 17 5.18 -4.37 8.14
C PRO A 17 4.48 -3.01 8.13
N GLN A 18 4.59 -2.25 7.05
CA GLN A 18 3.98 -0.92 6.93
C GLN A 18 2.47 -1.03 6.81
N GLY A 19 1.97 -1.91 5.93
CA GLY A 19 0.55 -2.24 5.83
C GLY A 19 -0.03 -2.72 7.17
N LYS A 20 0.68 -3.58 7.90
CA LYS A 20 0.25 -4.03 9.23
C LYS A 20 0.14 -2.88 10.23
N ALA A 21 1.10 -1.97 10.26
CA ALA A 21 1.07 -0.80 11.14
C ALA A 21 -0.13 0.12 10.84
N VAL A 22 -0.35 0.42 9.55
CA VAL A 22 -1.51 1.24 9.12
C VAL A 22 -2.84 0.55 9.46
N HIS A 23 -2.94 -0.76 9.24
CA HIS A 23 -4.13 -1.52 9.60
C HIS A 23 -4.45 -1.43 11.10
N GLN A 24 -3.44 -1.50 11.98
CA GLN A 24 -3.65 -1.32 13.42
C GLN A 24 -4.16 0.08 13.77
N ILE A 25 -3.60 1.12 13.15
CA ILE A 25 -4.07 2.50 13.36
C ILE A 25 -5.54 2.64 12.95
N LEU A 26 -5.91 2.15 11.77
CA LEU A 26 -7.29 2.21 11.27
C LEU A 26 -8.26 1.44 12.19
N LYS A 27 -7.84 0.27 12.68
CA LYS A 27 -8.63 -0.51 13.64
C LYS A 27 -8.86 0.28 14.93
N ASN A 28 -7.82 0.94 15.46
CA ASN A 28 -7.91 1.76 16.68
C ASN A 28 -8.77 3.01 16.49
N MET A 29 -8.82 3.56 15.27
CA MET A 29 -9.72 4.67 14.90
C MET A 29 -11.19 4.24 14.70
N GLY A 30 -11.51 2.95 14.87
CA GLY A 30 -12.87 2.43 14.77
C GLY A 30 -13.26 1.89 13.39
N TYR A 31 -12.36 1.87 12.41
CA TYR A 31 -12.60 1.32 11.07
C TYR A 31 -12.55 -0.22 11.06
N LYS A 32 -13.56 -0.85 11.66
CA LYS A 32 -13.63 -2.31 11.83
C LYS A 32 -13.84 -3.10 10.52
N ALA A 33 -14.35 -2.47 9.47
CA ALA A 33 -14.61 -3.11 8.18
C ALA A 33 -13.34 -3.33 7.34
N VAL A 34 -12.21 -2.71 7.71
CA VAL A 34 -10.94 -2.89 7.00
C VAL A 34 -10.31 -4.20 7.44
N ASN A 35 -10.27 -5.20 6.56
CA ASN A 35 -9.75 -6.54 6.89
C ASN A 35 -8.23 -6.70 6.69
N GLY A 36 -7.60 -5.75 6.00
CA GLY A 36 -6.16 -5.74 5.74
C GLY A 36 -5.74 -4.51 4.96
N VAL A 37 -4.47 -4.14 5.07
CA VAL A 37 -3.89 -3.00 4.37
C VAL A 37 -2.59 -3.45 3.71
N ARG A 38 -2.39 -3.04 2.46
CA ARG A 38 -1.14 -3.16 1.73
C ARG A 38 -0.64 -1.76 1.39
N VAL A 39 0.61 -1.50 1.70
CA VAL A 39 1.28 -0.25 1.35
C VAL A 39 2.20 -0.52 0.16
N GLY A 40 1.98 0.24 -0.91
CA GLY A 40 2.81 0.22 -2.11
C GLY A 40 3.41 1.58 -2.38
N LYS A 41 4.09 1.70 -3.52
CA LYS A 41 4.63 2.97 -4.02
C LYS A 41 4.03 3.26 -5.40
N PHE A 42 3.76 4.53 -5.65
CA PHE A 42 3.39 5.04 -6.95
C PHE A 42 4.52 5.93 -7.46
N VAL A 43 5.01 5.66 -8.66
CA VAL A 43 6.11 6.39 -9.29
C VAL A 43 5.65 6.88 -10.65
N THR A 44 5.94 8.15 -10.94
CA THR A 44 5.74 8.73 -12.28
C THR A 44 7.09 8.93 -12.93
N LEU A 45 7.21 8.57 -14.20
CA LEU A 45 8.42 8.74 -15.01
C LEU A 45 8.08 9.61 -16.22
N GLU A 46 8.97 10.55 -16.56
CA GLU A 46 8.95 11.31 -17.82
C GLU A 46 10.06 10.75 -18.72
N LEU A 47 9.73 10.46 -19.99
CA LEU A 47 10.57 9.76 -20.97
C LEU A 47 10.65 10.54 -22.30
#